data_AF-A0A412XPA6-F1
#
_entry.id   AF-A0A412XPA6-F1
#
_cell.length_a   1.000
_cell.length_b   1.000
_cell.length_c   1.000
_cell.angle_alpha   90.00
_cell.angle_beta   90.00
_cell.angle_gamma   90.00
#
_symmetry.space_group_name_H-M   'P 1'
#
loop_
_entity.id
_entity.type
_entity.pdbx_description
1 polymer ?
#
loop_
_entity_poly.entity_id
_entity_poly.type
_entity_poly.pdbx_seq_one_letter_code
_entity_poly.pdbx_strand_id
1 'polypeptide(L)'
;MDRNLGTTGYVMIPRALLLKAFDEHHEASGDMEAFLRILTYVNYAEAVVRRMNTNVVCARGESVISYNHWAEILGWSLGRTRRYFMRLVAEGSIEQVKGDCASHIRIPGYDVWTGKRQIGKKGDSAVEESFGQFWNEYHETTRMARQNRESALREWKKLSQNERKQALEHIDEYFFHLRDTKFCRQAAKYLADKLFQDEYDN
;
A
#
# COMPACT_ATOMS: atom_id res chain seq x y z
N MET A 1 11.26 -5.91 -16.76
CA MET A 1 10.79 -4.55 -17.06
C MET A 1 11.48 -3.51 -16.18
N ASP A 2 11.76 -2.32 -16.69
CA ASP A 2 12.46 -1.26 -15.93
C ASP A 2 11.65 -0.80 -14.71
N ARG A 3 12.28 -0.88 -13.53
CA ARG A 3 11.68 -0.50 -12.24
C ARG A 3 11.48 1.01 -12.07
N ASN A 4 11.89 1.81 -13.06
CA ASN A 4 11.90 3.27 -13.05
C ASN A 4 10.69 3.94 -13.74
N LEU A 5 9.71 3.17 -14.24
CA LEU A 5 8.51 3.74 -14.88
C LEU A 5 7.65 4.61 -13.94
N GLY A 6 7.84 4.49 -12.62
CA GLY A 6 7.10 5.26 -11.61
C GLY A 6 7.61 6.69 -11.37
N THR A 7 8.79 7.07 -11.88
CA THR A 7 9.42 8.37 -11.58
C THR A 7 9.26 9.42 -12.67
N THR A 8 8.83 9.03 -13.88
CA THR A 8 8.63 9.94 -15.03
C THR A 8 7.20 10.44 -15.19
N GLY A 9 6.31 10.16 -14.22
CA GLY A 9 4.87 10.45 -14.31
C GLY A 9 4.11 9.44 -15.18
N TYR A 10 2.79 9.33 -14.99
CA TYR A 10 1.92 8.40 -15.73
C TYR A 10 0.57 9.02 -16.09
N VAL A 11 -0.05 8.51 -17.16
CA VAL A 11 -1.40 8.87 -17.61
C VAL A 11 -2.36 7.73 -17.25
N MET A 12 -3.49 8.09 -16.63
CA MET A 12 -4.55 7.14 -16.32
C MET A 12 -5.41 6.92 -17.57
N ILE A 13 -5.42 5.68 -18.09
CA ILE A 13 -6.24 5.30 -19.23
C ILE A 13 -7.43 4.44 -18.74
N PRO A 14 -8.67 4.82 -19.05
CA PRO A 14 -9.84 4.00 -18.75
C PRO A 14 -9.71 2.59 -19.36
N ARG A 15 -10.00 1.56 -18.55
CA ARG A 15 -9.94 0.14 -18.97
C ARG A 15 -10.73 -0.12 -20.26
N ALA A 16 -11.89 0.52 -20.41
CA ALA A 16 -12.73 0.39 -21.60
C ALA A 16 -12.07 0.89 -22.89
N LEU A 17 -11.18 1.89 -22.81
CA LEU A 17 -10.44 2.36 -23.99
C LEU A 17 -9.34 1.36 -24.38
N LEU A 18 -8.64 0.78 -23.41
CA LEU A 18 -7.64 -0.26 -23.66
C LEU A 18 -8.30 -1.50 -24.29
N LEU A 19 -9.45 -1.93 -23.77
CA LEU A 19 -10.19 -3.07 -24.34
C LEU A 19 -10.58 -2.82 -25.80
N LYS A 20 -11.08 -1.62 -26.14
CA LYS A 20 -11.37 -1.25 -27.54
C LYS A 20 -10.13 -1.30 -28.43
N ALA A 21 -9.00 -0.76 -27.95
CA ALA A 21 -7.74 -0.80 -28.70
C ALA A 21 -7.25 -2.24 -28.92
N PHE A 22 -7.49 -3.13 -27.96
CA PHE A 22 -7.15 -4.55 -28.09
C PHE A 22 -8.06 -5.31 -29.05
N ASP A 23 -9.32 -4.91 -29.18
CA ASP A 23 -10.26 -5.49 -30.15
C ASP A 23 -9.91 -5.11 -31.60
N GLU A 24 -9.34 -3.92 -31.81
CA GLU A 24 -8.86 -3.46 -33.13
C GLU A 24 -7.61 -4.22 -33.61
N HIS A 25 -6.78 -4.71 -32.68
CA HIS A 25 -5.56 -5.46 -32.95
C HIS A 25 -5.57 -6.80 -32.23
N HIS A 26 -6.02 -7.87 -32.89
CA HIS A 26 -6.26 -9.14 -32.21
C HIS A 26 -5.00 -9.81 -31.63
N GLU A 27 -3.83 -9.63 -32.26
CA GLU A 27 -2.55 -10.14 -31.78
C GLU A 27 -1.72 -9.03 -31.11
N ALA A 28 -1.20 -9.32 -29.92
CA ALA A 28 -0.28 -8.43 -29.23
C ALA A 28 1.03 -8.31 -30.03
N SER A 29 1.37 -7.08 -30.43
CA SER A 29 2.54 -6.74 -31.25
C SER A 29 3.88 -7.11 -30.60
N GLY A 30 3.93 -7.20 -29.27
CA GLY A 30 5.13 -7.56 -28.55
C GLY A 30 4.92 -7.70 -27.04
N ASP A 31 6.04 -7.86 -26.32
CA ASP A 31 6.05 -8.14 -24.88
C ASP A 31 5.40 -7.04 -24.04
N MET A 32 5.54 -5.78 -24.42
CA MET A 32 4.97 -4.65 -23.68
C MET A 32 3.44 -4.63 -23.81
N GLU A 33 2.92 -4.77 -25.04
CA GLU A 33 1.48 -4.81 -25.27
C GLU A 33 0.84 -6.04 -24.62
N ALA A 34 1.53 -7.20 -24.69
CA ALA A 34 1.07 -8.41 -24.01
C ALA A 34 0.98 -8.21 -22.48
N PHE A 35 1.93 -7.50 -21.88
CA PHE A 35 1.87 -7.16 -20.46
C PHE A 35 0.73 -6.17 -20.14
N LEU A 36 0.51 -5.16 -20.98
CA LEU A 36 -0.62 -4.24 -20.84
C LEU A 36 -1.97 -4.97 -20.91
N ARG A 37 -2.09 -5.97 -21.79
CA ARG A 37 -3.27 -6.87 -21.82
C ARG A 37 -3.41 -7.64 -20.51
N ILE A 38 -2.33 -8.22 -19.98
CA ILE A 38 -2.37 -8.89 -18.66
C ILE A 38 -2.84 -7.93 -17.56
N LEU A 39 -2.22 -6.75 -17.43
CA LEU A 39 -2.61 -5.70 -16.47
C LEU A 39 -4.10 -5.30 -16.59
N THR A 40 -4.59 -5.28 -17.82
CA THR A 40 -5.99 -4.95 -18.13
C THR A 40 -6.93 -6.06 -17.73
N TYR A 41 -6.58 -7.34 -17.95
CA TYR A 41 -7.48 -8.47 -17.77
C TYR A 41 -7.48 -9.10 -16.37
N VAL A 42 -6.44 -8.87 -15.56
CA VAL A 42 -6.49 -9.27 -14.14
C VAL A 42 -7.64 -8.59 -13.38
N ASN A 43 -8.01 -9.18 -12.25
CA ASN A 43 -9.10 -8.70 -11.42
C ASN A 43 -8.82 -7.28 -10.92
N TYR A 44 -9.71 -6.35 -11.26
CA TYR A 44 -9.66 -5.01 -10.70
C TYR A 44 -10.18 -5.02 -9.26
N ALA A 45 -11.28 -5.72 -8.97
CA ALA A 45 -11.78 -5.90 -7.61
C ALA A 45 -11.69 -7.38 -7.24
N GLU A 46 -11.64 -7.67 -5.95
CA GLU A 46 -11.76 -9.04 -5.47
C GLU A 46 -13.06 -9.66 -6.00
N ALA A 47 -12.96 -10.91 -6.47
CA ALA A 47 -14.09 -11.66 -6.96
C ALA A 47 -13.94 -13.13 -6.58
N VAL A 48 -15.06 -13.78 -6.26
CA VAL A 48 -15.11 -15.22 -6.04
C VAL A 48 -15.38 -15.89 -7.38
N VAL A 49 -14.42 -16.68 -7.87
CA VAL A 49 -14.53 -17.40 -9.13
C VAL A 49 -14.76 -18.88 -8.84
N ARG A 50 -15.82 -19.45 -9.44
CA ARG A 50 -16.15 -20.86 -9.30
C ARG A 50 -15.37 -21.69 -10.32
N ARG A 51 -14.59 -22.65 -9.84
CA ARG A 51 -13.72 -23.54 -10.66
C ARG A 51 -13.96 -24.99 -10.26
N MET A 52 -14.43 -25.83 -11.18
CA MET A 52 -14.46 -27.30 -11.03
C MET A 52 -14.86 -27.82 -9.61
N ASN A 53 -15.88 -27.19 -9.00
CA ASN A 53 -16.45 -27.44 -7.66
C ASN A 53 -15.81 -26.74 -6.44
N THR A 54 -14.81 -25.89 -6.60
CA THR A 54 -14.29 -25.02 -5.53
C THR A 54 -14.53 -23.54 -5.84
N ASN A 55 -14.76 -22.75 -4.79
CA ASN A 55 -14.82 -21.30 -4.88
C ASN A 55 -13.42 -20.75 -4.58
N VAL A 56 -12.81 -20.09 -5.56
CA VAL A 56 -11.51 -19.45 -5.40
C VAL A 56 -11.73 -17.96 -5.21
N VAL A 57 -11.30 -17.43 -4.07
CA VAL A 57 -11.21 -15.98 -3.87
C VAL A 57 -10.04 -15.47 -4.68
N CYS A 58 -10.34 -14.70 -5.74
CA CYS A 58 -9.35 -14.13 -6.64
C CYS A 58 -9.23 -12.63 -6.33
N ALA A 59 -8.14 -12.27 -5.65
CA ALA A 59 -7.96 -10.92 -5.14
C ALA A 59 -7.72 -9.89 -6.26
N ARG A 60 -7.77 -8.61 -5.89
CA ARG A 60 -7.35 -7.53 -6.79
C ARG A 60 -5.90 -7.74 -7.26
N GLY A 61 -5.68 -7.60 -8.56
CA GLY A 61 -4.38 -7.85 -9.20
C GLY A 61 -4.09 -9.32 -9.46
N GLU A 62 -5.03 -10.23 -9.19
CA GLU A 62 -4.91 -11.66 -9.49
C GLU A 62 -5.73 -12.07 -10.72
N SER A 63 -5.43 -13.24 -11.27
CA SER A 63 -6.26 -13.87 -12.29
C SER A 63 -6.17 -15.39 -12.21
N VAL A 64 -7.29 -16.05 -12.47
CA VAL A 64 -7.44 -17.52 -12.61
C VAL A 64 -7.81 -17.94 -14.05
N ILE A 65 -7.67 -17.01 -15.00
CA ILE A 65 -7.87 -17.25 -16.43
C ILE A 65 -6.92 -18.37 -16.89
N SER A 66 -7.43 -19.32 -17.68
CA SER A 66 -6.62 -20.45 -18.15
C SER A 66 -5.60 -19.99 -19.19
N TYR A 67 -4.49 -20.72 -19.35
CA TYR A 67 -3.51 -20.40 -20.39
C TYR A 67 -4.07 -20.43 -21.82
N ASN A 68 -5.13 -21.22 -22.09
CA ASN A 68 -5.81 -21.21 -23.38
C ASN A 68 -6.52 -19.87 -23.61
N HIS A 69 -7.25 -19.39 -22.61
CA HIS A 69 -7.96 -18.12 -22.71
C HIS A 69 -6.99 -16.93 -22.68
N TRP A 70 -5.86 -17.03 -21.97
CA TRP A 70 -4.78 -16.05 -22.12
C TRP A 70 -4.19 -16.03 -23.53
N ALA A 71 -4.05 -17.19 -24.17
CA ALA A 71 -3.59 -17.27 -25.56
C ALA A 71 -4.56 -16.55 -26.51
N GLU A 72 -5.87 -16.68 -26.29
CA GLU A 72 -6.91 -15.92 -27.00
C GLU A 72 -6.78 -14.41 -26.77
N ILE A 73 -6.64 -13.96 -25.51
CA ILE A 73 -6.49 -12.53 -25.14
C ILE A 73 -5.24 -11.91 -25.81
N LEU A 74 -4.14 -12.65 -25.87
CA LEU A 74 -2.88 -12.19 -26.44
C LEU A 74 -2.81 -12.35 -27.97
N GLY A 75 -3.73 -13.12 -28.57
CA GLY A 75 -3.66 -13.54 -29.97
C GLY A 75 -2.41 -14.36 -30.27
N TRP A 76 -1.91 -15.13 -29.30
CA TRP A 76 -0.67 -15.91 -29.41
C TRP A 76 -0.94 -17.41 -29.37
N SER A 77 0.01 -18.22 -29.82
CA SER A 77 -0.05 -19.67 -29.57
C SER A 77 0.06 -19.98 -28.08
N LEU A 78 -0.52 -21.10 -27.64
CA LEU A 78 -0.43 -21.56 -26.25
C LEU A 78 1.03 -21.72 -25.78
N GLY A 79 1.90 -22.23 -26.67
CA GLY A 79 3.32 -22.41 -26.37
C GLY A 79 4.05 -21.09 -26.15
N ARG A 80 3.79 -20.06 -27.00
CA ARG A 80 4.34 -18.71 -26.83
C ARG A 80 3.84 -18.08 -25.54
N THR A 81 2.54 -18.18 -25.27
CA THR A 81 1.90 -17.67 -24.04
C THR A 81 2.52 -18.27 -22.79
N ARG A 82 2.66 -19.60 -22.72
CA ARG A 82 3.28 -20.27 -21.56
C ARG A 82 4.72 -19.82 -21.33
N ARG A 83 5.54 -19.78 -22.38
CA ARG A 83 6.94 -19.30 -22.28
C ARG A 83 7.01 -17.86 -21.79
N TYR A 84 6.13 -17.00 -22.28
CA TYR A 84 6.05 -15.61 -21.87
C TYR A 84 5.71 -15.47 -20.37
N PHE A 85 4.69 -16.19 -19.89
CA PHE A 85 4.34 -16.20 -18.47
C PHE A 85 5.46 -16.76 -17.58
N MET A 86 6.11 -17.86 -17.99
CA MET A 86 7.27 -18.40 -17.26
C MET A 86 8.39 -17.37 -17.14
N ARG A 87 8.67 -16.61 -18.21
CA ARG A 87 9.65 -15.53 -18.18
C ARG A 87 9.22 -14.39 -17.25
N LEU A 88 7.96 -13.95 -17.29
CA LEU A 88 7.46 -12.93 -16.37
C LEU A 88 7.56 -13.35 -14.90
N VAL A 89 7.34 -14.64 -14.60
CA VAL A 89 7.55 -15.20 -13.25
C VAL A 89 9.03 -15.16 -12.86
N ALA A 90 9.92 -15.60 -13.75
CA ALA A 90 11.36 -15.57 -13.49
C ALA A 90 11.91 -14.15 -13.28
N GLU A 91 11.33 -13.15 -13.97
CA GLU A 91 11.68 -11.73 -13.83
C GLU A 91 11.00 -11.06 -12.61
N GLY A 92 10.06 -11.73 -11.94
CA GLY A 92 9.28 -11.18 -10.83
C GLY A 92 8.23 -10.14 -11.25
N SER A 93 7.89 -10.06 -12.54
CA SER A 93 6.83 -9.17 -13.03
C SER A 93 5.42 -9.70 -12.74
N ILE A 94 5.30 -11.03 -12.59
CA ILE A 94 4.11 -11.71 -12.07
C ILE A 94 4.56 -12.80 -11.07
N GLU A 95 3.67 -13.19 -10.17
CA GLU A 95 3.87 -14.29 -9.23
C GLU A 95 2.84 -15.39 -9.50
N GLN A 96 3.26 -16.65 -9.36
CA GLN A 96 2.34 -17.78 -9.35
C GLN A 96 1.76 -17.94 -7.94
N VAL A 97 0.43 -17.85 -7.82
CA VAL A 97 -0.24 -18.02 -6.53
C VAL A 97 -0.25 -19.51 -6.17
N LYS A 98 0.17 -19.84 -4.94
CA LYS A 98 0.18 -21.22 -4.46
C LYS A 98 -1.26 -21.73 -4.37
N GLY A 99 -1.54 -22.86 -5.00
CA GLY A 99 -2.84 -23.52 -5.00
C GLY A 99 -2.95 -24.53 -6.14
N ASP A 100 -4.15 -25.06 -6.35
CA ASP A 100 -4.39 -26.15 -7.32
C ASP A 100 -4.46 -25.67 -8.78
N CYS A 101 -4.34 -24.35 -9.01
CA CYS A 101 -4.48 -23.76 -10.34
C CYS A 101 -3.15 -23.22 -10.86
N ALA A 102 -2.54 -23.95 -11.79
CA ALA A 102 -1.25 -23.55 -12.40
C ALA A 102 -1.30 -22.22 -13.18
N SER A 103 -2.50 -21.74 -13.54
CA SER A 103 -2.70 -20.45 -14.21
C SER A 103 -3.13 -19.34 -13.25
N HIS A 104 -3.18 -19.59 -11.94
CA HIS A 104 -3.44 -18.55 -10.95
C HIS A 104 -2.21 -17.69 -10.79
N ILE A 105 -2.31 -16.44 -11.24
CA ILE A 105 -1.24 -15.46 -11.20
C ILE A 105 -1.64 -14.24 -10.38
N ARG A 106 -0.62 -13.52 -9.90
CA ARG A 106 -0.73 -12.22 -9.22
C ARG A 106 0.26 -11.25 -9.85
N ILE A 107 -0.12 -9.98 -9.95
CA ILE A 107 0.79 -8.89 -10.33
C ILE A 107 1.30 -8.21 -9.04
N PRO A 108 2.59 -8.35 -8.70
CA PRO A 108 3.19 -7.67 -7.55
C PRO A 108 3.00 -6.16 -7.66
N GLY A 109 2.46 -5.54 -6.61
CA GLY A 109 2.24 -4.09 -6.58
C GLY A 109 1.25 -3.59 -7.64
N TYR A 110 0.23 -4.37 -8.02
CA TYR A 110 -0.80 -3.99 -9.01
C TYR A 110 -1.41 -2.59 -8.79
N ASP A 111 -1.51 -2.16 -7.54
CA ASP A 111 -2.03 -0.83 -7.18
C ASP A 111 -1.17 0.33 -7.71
N VAL A 112 0.15 0.13 -7.84
CA VAL A 112 1.07 1.10 -8.46
C VAL A 112 0.69 1.36 -9.92
N TRP A 113 0.27 0.31 -10.63
CA TRP A 113 -0.10 0.37 -12.05
C TRP A 113 -1.49 0.96 -12.30
N THR A 114 -2.35 1.00 -11.29
CA THR A 114 -3.76 1.39 -11.45
C THR A 114 -4.09 2.71 -10.77
N GLY A 115 -3.09 3.46 -10.32
CA GLY A 115 -3.27 4.73 -9.62
C GLY A 115 -4.05 4.59 -8.30
N LYS A 116 -4.31 3.36 -7.84
CA LYS A 116 -4.90 3.13 -6.53
C LYS A 116 -3.80 3.45 -5.52
N ARG A 117 -3.87 4.63 -4.93
CA ARG A 117 -3.05 4.95 -3.76
C ARG A 117 -3.23 3.80 -2.77
N GLN A 118 -2.13 3.17 -2.37
CA GLN A 118 -2.10 2.44 -1.11
C GLN A 118 -2.73 3.38 -0.09
N ILE A 119 -3.88 3.00 0.46
CA ILE A 119 -4.57 3.83 1.47
C ILE A 119 -3.68 3.96 2.72
N GLY A 120 -2.61 3.17 2.85
CA GLY A 120 -1.43 3.54 3.62
C GLY A 120 -0.42 4.30 2.78
N LYS A 121 -0.36 5.64 2.93
CA LYS A 121 0.86 6.37 2.54
C LYS A 121 2.02 5.68 3.27
N LYS A 122 3.15 5.44 2.60
CA LYS A 122 4.41 5.05 3.27
C LYS A 122 4.76 6.04 4.38
N GLY A 123 4.36 7.31 4.21
CA GLY A 123 4.39 8.34 5.24
C GLY A 123 3.36 8.16 6.37
N ASP A 124 2.12 7.72 6.10
CA ASP A 124 1.12 7.47 7.15
C ASP A 124 1.50 6.26 8.02
N SER A 125 2.09 5.20 7.43
CA SER A 125 2.64 4.07 8.20
C SER A 125 3.77 4.52 9.12
N ALA A 126 4.71 5.34 8.64
CA ALA A 126 5.80 5.87 9.47
C ALA A 126 5.30 6.89 10.51
N VAL A 127 4.28 7.69 10.17
CA VAL A 127 3.64 8.63 11.11
C VAL A 127 2.87 7.85 12.19
N GLU A 128 2.22 6.75 11.84
CA GLU A 128 1.50 5.89 12.79
C GLU A 128 2.44 5.07 13.68
N GLU A 129 3.55 4.59 13.12
CA GLU A 129 4.60 3.91 13.89
C GLU A 129 5.28 4.85 14.88
N SER A 130 5.70 6.05 14.41
CA SER A 130 6.25 7.09 15.29
C SER A 130 5.23 7.61 16.32
N PHE A 131 3.94 7.67 15.96
CA PHE A 131 2.89 7.96 16.92
C PHE A 131 2.79 6.87 17.98
N GLY A 132 2.92 5.59 17.60
CA GLY A 132 2.93 4.47 18.53
C GLY A 132 4.05 4.57 19.56
N GLN A 133 5.25 4.97 19.13
CA GLN A 133 6.39 5.22 20.01
C GLN A 133 6.07 6.34 21.01
N PHE A 134 5.67 7.51 20.53
CA PHE A 134 5.25 8.62 21.39
C PHE A 134 4.13 8.21 22.36
N TRP A 135 3.12 7.48 21.88
CA TRP A 135 1.96 7.07 22.67
C TRP A 135 2.34 6.15 23.82
N ASN A 136 3.31 5.26 23.61
CA ASN A 136 3.80 4.39 24.67
C ASN A 136 4.66 5.18 25.66
N GLU A 137 5.67 5.89 25.17
CA GLU A 137 6.62 6.66 25.99
C GLU A 137 5.89 7.66 26.89
N TYR A 138 4.96 8.44 26.33
CA TYR A 138 4.21 9.45 27.08
C TYR A 138 3.48 8.86 28.28
N HIS A 139 2.81 7.72 28.10
CA HIS A 139 2.02 7.12 29.19
C HIS A 139 2.90 6.28 30.12
N GLU A 140 4.06 5.82 29.67
CA GLU A 140 5.04 5.15 30.53
C GLU A 140 5.73 6.14 31.47
N THR A 141 6.17 7.30 30.96
CA THR A 141 6.75 8.39 31.77
C THR A 141 5.72 9.01 32.70
N THR A 142 4.61 9.52 32.17
CA THR A 142 3.66 10.34 32.95
C THR A 142 2.72 9.52 33.83
N ARG A 143 2.64 8.19 33.60
CA ARG A 143 1.67 7.27 34.23
C ARG A 143 0.20 7.66 34.06
N MET A 144 -0.11 8.56 33.12
CA MET A 144 -1.49 8.96 32.84
C MET A 144 -2.30 7.83 32.20
N ALA A 145 -3.63 7.89 32.34
CA ALA A 145 -4.52 6.95 31.67
C ALA A 145 -4.55 7.22 30.15
N ARG A 146 -4.48 6.14 29.35
CA ARG A 146 -4.53 6.19 27.88
C ARG A 146 -5.93 6.57 27.38
N GLN A 147 -6.18 7.87 27.24
CA GLN A 147 -7.48 8.43 26.82
C GLN A 147 -7.36 9.23 25.53
N ASN A 148 -8.44 9.26 24.72
CA ASN A 148 -8.56 10.10 23.53
C ASN A 148 -7.45 9.89 22.50
N ARG A 149 -7.08 8.62 22.23
CA ARG A 149 -6.02 8.24 21.27
C ARG A 149 -6.19 8.88 19.89
N GLU A 150 -7.42 8.95 19.38
CA GLU A 150 -7.74 9.54 18.08
C GLU A 150 -7.47 11.05 18.05
N SER A 151 -7.77 11.75 19.16
CA SER A 151 -7.48 13.18 19.27
C SER A 151 -5.97 13.42 19.30
N ALA A 152 -5.22 12.61 20.06
CA ALA A 152 -3.76 12.70 20.08
C ALA A 152 -3.13 12.38 18.72
N LEU A 153 -3.64 11.37 18.01
CA LEU A 153 -3.19 11.05 16.65
C LEU A 153 -3.46 12.20 15.68
N ARG A 154 -4.60 12.87 15.81
CA ARG A 154 -4.94 14.04 14.99
C ARG A 154 -3.96 15.19 15.23
N GLU A 155 -3.61 15.47 16.47
CA GLU A 155 -2.62 16.51 16.80
C GLU A 155 -1.21 16.10 16.34
N TRP A 156 -0.82 14.83 16.51
CA TRP A 156 0.46 14.29 16.02
C TRP A 156 0.63 14.42 14.50
N LYS A 157 -0.45 14.21 13.73
CA LYS A 157 -0.44 14.35 12.26
C LYS A 157 -0.20 15.80 11.81
N LYS A 158 -0.46 16.80 12.65
CA LYS A 158 -0.19 18.22 12.34
C LYS A 158 1.26 18.64 12.55
N LEU A 159 2.02 17.91 13.37
CA LEU A 159 3.42 18.22 13.68
C LEU A 159 4.36 17.87 12.52
N SER A 160 5.39 18.69 12.33
CA SER A 160 6.53 18.40 11.46
C SER A 160 7.40 17.27 12.03
N GLN A 161 8.32 16.74 11.22
CA GLN A 161 9.23 15.67 11.68
C GLN A 161 10.11 16.12 12.87
N ASN A 162 10.57 17.37 12.86
CA ASN A 162 11.37 17.92 13.96
C ASN A 162 10.54 18.08 15.24
N GLU A 163 9.32 18.61 15.13
CA GLU A 163 8.42 18.76 16.28
C GLU A 163 8.02 17.41 16.89
N ARG A 164 7.82 16.37 16.08
CA ARG A 164 7.57 15.01 16.59
C ARG A 164 8.76 14.45 17.37
N LYS A 165 9.98 14.74 16.90
CA LYS A 165 11.21 14.34 17.60
C LYS A 165 11.30 15.04 18.96
N GLN A 166 11.15 16.36 19.00
CA GLN A 166 11.13 17.15 20.24
C GLN A 166 10.01 16.68 21.19
N ALA A 167 8.81 16.44 20.66
CA ALA A 167 7.68 15.96 21.45
C ALA A 167 7.93 14.63 22.13
N LEU A 168 8.80 13.78 21.58
CA LEU A 168 9.19 12.50 22.16
C LEU A 168 10.39 12.65 23.12
N GLU A 169 11.40 13.43 22.75
CA GLU A 169 12.62 13.62 23.55
C GLU A 169 12.36 14.43 24.83
N HIS A 170 11.42 15.37 24.83
CA HIS A 170 11.19 16.29 25.95
C HIS A 170 10.05 15.85 26.89
N ILE A 171 9.55 14.61 26.78
CA ILE A 171 8.48 14.11 27.66
C ILE A 171 8.93 14.11 29.12
N ASP A 172 10.15 13.60 29.37
CA ASP A 172 10.72 13.52 30.71
C ASP A 172 10.98 14.92 31.30
N GLU A 173 11.52 15.83 30.48
CA GLU A 173 11.76 17.22 30.88
C GLU A 173 10.46 17.93 31.21
N TYR A 174 9.45 17.83 30.35
CA TYR A 174 8.10 18.34 30.61
C TYR A 174 7.56 17.80 31.94
N PHE A 175 7.63 16.48 32.16
CA PHE A 175 7.08 15.85 33.34
C PHE A 175 7.83 16.24 34.62
N PHE A 176 9.16 16.36 34.55
CA PHE A 176 10.02 16.73 35.67
C PHE A 176 9.74 18.14 36.19
N HIS A 177 9.44 19.09 35.30
CA HIS A 177 9.17 20.48 35.67
C HIS A 177 7.73 20.74 36.16
N LEU A 178 6.88 19.71 36.18
CA LEU A 178 5.57 19.83 36.80
C LEU A 178 5.71 19.86 38.32
N ARG A 179 5.33 21.00 38.93
CA ARG A 179 5.28 21.17 40.40
C ARG A 179 4.39 20.14 41.10
N ASP A 180 3.42 19.59 40.38
CA ASP A 180 2.49 18.56 40.87
C ASP A 180 1.98 17.75 39.68
N THR A 181 1.94 16.43 39.81
CA THR A 181 1.51 15.49 38.76
C THR A 181 0.06 15.71 38.32
N LYS A 182 -0.78 16.35 39.16
CA LYS A 182 -2.15 16.74 38.77
C LYS A 182 -2.21 17.76 37.63
N PHE A 183 -1.13 18.50 37.40
CA PHE A 183 -1.03 19.45 36.28
C PHE A 183 -0.56 18.80 34.98
N CYS A 184 -0.21 17.51 35.01
CA CYS A 184 0.14 16.75 33.81
C CYS A 184 -1.03 16.73 32.83
N ARG A 185 -0.77 17.17 31.61
CA ARG A 185 -1.80 17.27 30.57
C ARG A 185 -1.98 15.92 29.89
N GLN A 186 -3.17 15.65 29.37
CA GLN A 186 -3.38 14.50 28.50
C GLN A 186 -2.52 14.62 27.23
N ALA A 187 -2.11 13.50 26.65
CA ALA A 187 -1.21 13.46 25.48
C ALA A 187 -1.68 14.37 24.33
N ALA A 188 -2.99 14.40 24.05
CA ALA A 188 -3.54 15.28 23.02
C ALA A 188 -3.31 16.78 23.31
N LYS A 189 -3.39 17.18 24.59
CA LYS A 189 -3.16 18.56 25.03
C LYS A 189 -1.68 18.93 25.04
N TYR A 190 -0.83 18.01 25.48
CA TYR A 190 0.62 18.15 25.37
C TYR A 190 1.07 18.43 23.92
N LEU A 191 0.51 17.70 22.96
CA LEU A 191 0.80 17.91 21.54
C LEU A 191 0.15 19.20 20.99
N ALA A 192 -1.11 19.48 21.34
CA ALA A 192 -1.84 20.64 20.81
C ALA A 192 -1.23 21.97 21.26
N ASP A 193 -0.84 22.05 22.53
CA ASP A 193 -0.30 23.25 23.15
C ASP A 193 1.24 23.33 22.99
N LYS A 194 1.86 22.32 22.35
CA LYS A 194 3.31 22.19 22.10
C LYS A 194 4.17 22.36 23.35
N LEU A 195 3.76 21.76 24.47
CA LEU A 195 4.44 21.89 25.77
C LEU A 195 5.88 21.35 25.81
N PHE A 196 6.28 20.62 24.77
CA PHE A 196 7.66 20.18 24.52
C PHE A 196 8.58 21.28 24.00
N GLN A 197 8.06 22.48 23.71
CA GLN A 197 8.83 23.65 23.30
C GLN A 197 8.97 24.69 24.40
N ASP A 198 8.35 24.45 25.56
CA ASP A 198 8.47 25.35 26.70
C ASP A 198 9.92 25.32 27.20
N GLU A 199 10.53 26.49 27.34
CA GLU A 199 11.84 26.65 27.96
C GLU A 199 11.66 26.54 29.47
N TYR A 200 12.13 25.46 30.07
CA TYR A 200 12.15 25.29 31.51
C TYR A 200 13.49 25.79 32.04
N ASP A 201 13.48 26.93 32.75
CA ASP A 201 14.68 27.46 33.41
C ASP A 201 15.15 26.47 34.49
N ASN A 202 16.41 26.04 34.41
CA ASN A 202 17.11 25.22 35.42
C ASN A 202 17.33 26.00 36.73
#